data_AF-A0A0N9JMV2-F1
#
_entry.id   AF-A0A0N9JMV2-F1
#
_cell.length_a   1.000
_cell.length_b   1.000
_cell.length_c   1.000
_cell.angle_alpha   90.00
_cell.angle_beta   90.00
_cell.angle_gamma   90.00
#
_symmetry.space_group_name_H-M   'P 1'
#
loop_
_entity.id
_entity.type
_entity.pdbx_description
1 polymer ?
#
loop_
_entity_poly.entity_id
_entity_poly.type
_entity_poly.pdbx_seq_one_letter_code
_entity_poly.pdbx_strand_id
1 'polypeptide(L)'
;TTLGVATVTVKVDGAAFSVPSVTVNFTADPIPDAGRSSFTVSTPDILADGTMSSTLSFVPVDKNGHFISGMQGLSFTQNGVPVSISPITEQPDSYTATVVGNTAGDVTITPQVDTLILSTLQKKISLFPVPTLTGILVNGQNFATDKGFPKTIFKNATFQLQMDNDVANNTQYEWSSSFTPNVSVNDQGQVTITYQTYSEV
;
A
#
# COMPACT_ATOMS: atom_id res chain seq x y z
N THR A 1 -8.72 -25.76 24.19
CA THR A 1 -10.18 -25.56 24.28
C THR A 1 -10.67 -25.10 22.94
N THR A 2 -11.89 -25.43 22.53
CA THR A 2 -12.41 -25.04 21.21
C THR A 2 -13.40 -23.89 21.39
N LEU A 3 -13.31 -22.87 20.53
CA LEU A 3 -14.31 -21.80 20.48
C LEU A 3 -15.66 -22.35 20.00
N GLY A 4 -16.75 -21.64 20.31
CA GLY A 4 -18.06 -21.92 19.75
C GLY A 4 -19.18 -21.91 20.79
N VAL A 5 -20.35 -22.37 20.39
CA VAL A 5 -21.55 -22.40 21.23
C VAL A 5 -21.81 -23.83 21.68
N ALA A 6 -21.91 -24.03 23.00
CA ALA A 6 -22.37 -25.28 23.58
C ALA A 6 -23.81 -25.13 24.07
N THR A 7 -24.63 -26.14 23.81
CA THR A 7 -26.01 -26.22 24.29
C THR A 7 -26.11 -27.30 25.38
N VAL A 8 -26.54 -26.91 26.57
CA VAL A 8 -26.70 -27.80 27.72
C VAL A 8 -28.16 -28.20 27.83
N THR A 9 -28.39 -29.51 27.92
CA THR A 9 -29.71 -30.15 28.10
C THR A 9 -29.66 -31.11 29.29
N VAL A 10 -30.82 -31.50 29.82
CA VAL A 10 -30.94 -32.32 31.03
C VAL A 10 -31.50 -33.71 30.70
N LYS A 11 -31.00 -34.73 31.40
CA LYS A 11 -31.60 -36.07 31.45
C LYS A 11 -31.89 -36.46 32.90
N VAL A 12 -33.02 -37.14 33.12
CA VAL A 12 -33.39 -37.75 34.41
C VAL A 12 -33.60 -39.24 34.16
N ASP A 13 -32.90 -40.08 34.92
CA ASP A 13 -32.92 -41.55 34.78
C ASP A 13 -32.62 -42.04 33.34
N GLY A 14 -31.75 -41.33 32.62
CA GLY A 14 -31.37 -41.64 31.24
C GLY A 14 -32.36 -41.13 30.17
N ALA A 15 -33.55 -40.67 30.56
CA ALA A 15 -34.53 -40.07 29.66
C ALA A 15 -34.27 -38.56 29.50
N ALA A 16 -34.46 -38.05 28.27
CA ALA A 16 -34.39 -36.61 28.02
C ALA A 16 -35.48 -35.88 28.81
N PHE A 17 -35.09 -34.83 29.54
CA PHE A 17 -36.00 -34.01 30.31
C PHE A 17 -36.21 -32.68 29.58
N SER A 18 -37.46 -32.42 29.15
CA SER A 18 -37.83 -31.28 28.31
C SER A 18 -37.90 -29.95 29.07
N VAL A 19 -36.78 -29.57 29.70
CA VAL A 19 -36.55 -28.21 30.21
C VAL A 19 -35.89 -27.37 29.11
N PRO A 20 -36.13 -26.05 29.03
CA PRO A 20 -35.41 -25.20 28.10
C PRO A 20 -33.90 -25.37 28.22
N SER A 21 -33.24 -25.58 27.08
CA SER A 21 -31.78 -25.67 27.01
C SER A 21 -31.13 -24.32 27.30
N VAL A 22 -29.91 -24.34 27.84
CA VAL A 22 -29.08 -23.14 28.01
C VAL A 22 -27.90 -23.16 27.04
N THR A 23 -27.54 -21.99 26.51
CA THR A 23 -26.39 -21.82 25.61
C THR A 23 -25.22 -21.17 26.33
N VAL A 24 -24.02 -21.67 26.08
CA VAL A 24 -22.76 -21.11 26.59
C VAL A 24 -21.85 -20.80 25.40
N ASN A 25 -21.36 -19.57 25.33
CA ASN A 25 -20.48 -19.11 24.27
C ASN A 25 -19.03 -19.13 24.76
N PHE A 26 -18.20 -19.98 24.15
CA PHE A 26 -16.76 -20.00 24.35
C PHE A 26 -16.09 -19.06 23.36
N THR A 27 -15.62 -17.92 23.84
CA THR A 27 -14.94 -16.87 23.07
C THR A 27 -13.44 -16.87 23.36
N ALA A 28 -12.68 -16.18 22.49
CA ALA A 28 -11.27 -15.90 22.75
C ALA A 28 -11.12 -14.95 23.95
N ASP A 29 -9.93 -14.94 24.55
CA ASP A 29 -9.53 -13.87 25.45
C ASP A 29 -9.40 -12.57 24.63
N PRO A 30 -10.01 -11.45 25.05
CA PRO A 30 -10.03 -10.22 24.27
C PRO A 30 -8.65 -9.55 24.16
N ILE A 31 -7.65 -10.01 24.90
CA ILE A 31 -6.31 -9.44 24.93
C ILE A 31 -5.41 -10.16 23.90
N PRO A 32 -4.93 -9.46 22.85
CA PRO A 32 -3.97 -10.03 21.91
C PRO A 32 -2.64 -10.36 22.59
N ASP A 33 -2.09 -11.52 22.26
CA ASP A 33 -0.71 -11.89 22.56
C ASP A 33 0.18 -11.44 21.40
N ALA A 34 1.15 -10.56 21.68
CA ALA A 34 2.03 -10.00 20.65
C ALA A 34 2.93 -11.05 19.96
N GLY A 35 3.23 -12.17 20.62
CA GLY A 35 4.06 -13.25 20.06
C GLY A 35 3.28 -14.19 19.13
N ARG A 36 1.95 -14.18 19.20
CA ARG A 36 1.05 -15.00 18.38
C ARG A 36 0.28 -14.19 17.34
N SER A 37 0.04 -12.92 17.63
CA SER A 37 -0.59 -12.00 16.70
C SER A 37 0.37 -11.60 15.58
N SER A 38 -0.17 -11.14 14.45
CA SER A 38 0.64 -10.66 13.34
C SER A 38 0.09 -9.40 12.72
N PHE A 39 0.97 -8.58 12.15
CA PHE A 39 0.62 -7.39 11.40
C PHE A 39 1.43 -7.36 10.11
N THR A 40 0.74 -7.16 8.98
CA THR A 40 1.35 -7.15 7.65
C THR A 40 0.87 -5.97 6.83
N VAL A 41 1.66 -5.63 5.81
CA VAL A 41 1.34 -4.61 4.80
C VAL A 41 1.46 -5.27 3.42
N SER A 42 0.57 -4.94 2.49
CA SER A 42 0.59 -5.56 1.15
C SER A 42 1.80 -5.12 0.32
N THR A 43 2.25 -3.88 0.49
CA THR A 43 3.49 -3.36 -0.07
C THR A 43 4.18 -2.44 0.95
N PRO A 44 5.52 -2.51 1.09
CA PRO A 44 6.26 -1.58 1.93
C PRO A 44 6.47 -0.22 1.25
N ASP A 45 6.26 -0.11 -0.06
CA ASP A 45 6.58 1.09 -0.83
C ASP A 45 5.35 1.53 -1.64
N ILE A 46 5.03 2.82 -1.55
CA ILE A 46 3.94 3.47 -2.30
C ILE A 46 4.39 4.85 -2.82
N LEU A 47 3.67 5.39 -3.80
CA LEU A 47 3.85 6.78 -4.22
C LEU A 47 3.14 7.75 -3.26
N ALA A 48 3.73 8.92 -3.06
CA ALA A 48 3.15 10.04 -2.33
C ALA A 48 2.12 10.82 -3.18
N ASP A 49 1.23 10.11 -3.89
CA ASP A 49 0.23 10.68 -4.80
C ASP A 49 -1.20 10.74 -4.20
N GLY A 50 -1.36 10.27 -2.96
CA GLY A 50 -2.65 10.20 -2.27
C GLY A 50 -3.62 9.13 -2.78
N THR A 51 -3.18 8.26 -3.69
CA THR A 51 -4.01 7.27 -4.37
C THR A 51 -3.45 5.85 -4.33
N MET A 52 -2.14 5.67 -4.55
CA MET A 52 -1.48 4.37 -4.38
C MET A 52 -1.52 4.00 -2.91
N SER A 53 -2.12 2.85 -2.61
CA SER A 53 -2.37 2.42 -1.24
C SER A 53 -1.64 1.13 -0.89
N SER A 54 -1.28 0.99 0.38
CA SER A 54 -0.92 -0.31 0.98
C SER A 54 -2.06 -0.78 1.88
N THR A 55 -2.39 -2.07 1.83
CA THR A 55 -3.38 -2.69 2.71
C THR A 55 -2.70 -3.13 3.99
N LEU A 56 -3.18 -2.63 5.12
CA LEU A 56 -2.83 -3.06 6.47
C LEU A 56 -3.68 -4.28 6.82
N SER A 57 -3.06 -5.34 7.34
CA SER A 57 -3.77 -6.54 7.82
C SER A 57 -3.25 -6.96 9.19
N PHE A 58 -4.13 -6.88 10.18
CA PHE A 58 -3.87 -7.29 11.56
C PHE A 58 -4.62 -8.58 11.89
N VAL A 59 -3.91 -9.58 12.39
CA VAL A 59 -4.46 -10.85 12.85
C VAL A 59 -4.20 -10.95 14.36
N PRO A 60 -5.14 -10.50 15.21
CA PRO A 60 -5.03 -10.64 16.65
C PRO A 60 -5.29 -12.08 17.08
N VAL A 61 -4.37 -12.62 17.87
CA VAL A 61 -4.46 -13.96 18.44
C VAL A 61 -4.22 -13.89 19.94
N ASP A 62 -5.07 -14.53 20.72
CA ASP A 62 -4.91 -14.60 22.18
C ASP A 62 -3.76 -15.53 22.61
N LYS A 63 -3.42 -15.50 23.91
CA LYS A 63 -2.39 -16.38 24.50
C LYS A 63 -2.68 -17.88 24.33
N ASN A 64 -3.92 -18.26 24.03
CA ASN A 64 -4.36 -19.63 23.85
C ASN A 64 -4.29 -20.06 22.36
N GLY A 65 -4.03 -19.14 21.44
CA GLY A 65 -3.96 -19.41 20.00
C GLY A 65 -5.28 -19.20 19.26
N HIS A 66 -6.23 -18.47 19.84
CA HIS A 66 -7.51 -18.18 19.21
C HIS A 66 -7.54 -16.81 18.55
N PHE A 67 -8.11 -16.73 17.35
CA PHE A 67 -8.43 -15.45 16.71
C PHE A 67 -9.45 -14.68 17.55
N ILE A 68 -9.23 -13.37 17.68
CA ILE A 68 -10.09 -12.46 18.46
C ILE A 68 -11.01 -11.72 17.50
N SER A 69 -12.27 -12.17 17.39
CA SER A 69 -13.33 -11.49 16.63
C SER A 69 -14.08 -10.45 17.47
N GLY A 70 -14.81 -9.55 16.81
CA GLY A 70 -15.64 -8.51 17.42
C GLY A 70 -14.87 -7.45 18.18
N MET A 71 -13.58 -7.29 17.89
CA MET A 71 -12.67 -6.42 18.64
C MET A 71 -13.14 -4.97 18.62
N GLN A 72 -13.22 -4.37 19.80
CA GLN A 72 -13.48 -2.94 19.98
C GLN A 72 -12.17 -2.23 20.35
N GLY A 73 -12.10 -0.91 20.12
CA GLY A 73 -10.93 -0.11 20.51
C GLY A 73 -9.67 -0.36 19.68
N LEU A 74 -9.76 -1.11 18.58
CA LEU A 74 -8.65 -1.30 17.64
C LEU A 74 -8.39 -0.02 16.86
N SER A 75 -7.12 0.38 16.81
CA SER A 75 -6.62 1.49 16.00
C SER A 75 -5.24 1.16 15.41
N PHE A 76 -4.90 1.82 14.31
CA PHE A 76 -3.55 1.81 13.75
C PHE A 76 -2.90 3.16 14.02
N THR A 77 -1.92 3.16 14.92
CA THR A 77 -1.13 4.37 15.21
C THR A 77 -0.04 4.56 14.17
N GLN A 78 0.31 5.81 13.90
CA GLN A 78 1.33 6.18 12.92
C GLN A 78 2.42 7.05 13.57
N ASN A 79 3.67 6.84 13.17
CA ASN A 79 4.81 7.66 13.57
C ASN A 79 5.72 7.91 12.35
N GLY A 80 5.91 9.17 11.98
CA GLY A 80 6.64 9.57 10.77
C GLY A 80 5.87 10.61 9.96
N VAL A 81 6.01 10.55 8.62
CA VAL A 81 5.25 11.44 7.73
C VAL A 81 3.74 11.25 7.88
N PRO A 82 2.94 12.31 7.69
CA PRO A 82 1.49 12.20 7.81
C PRO A 82 0.92 11.33 6.68
N VAL A 83 0.17 10.31 7.06
CA VAL A 83 -0.61 9.45 6.16
C VAL A 83 -2.08 9.45 6.53
N SER A 84 -2.92 9.03 5.60
CA SER A 84 -4.34 8.80 5.79
C SER A 84 -4.61 7.31 5.82
N ILE A 85 -5.12 6.82 6.96
CA ILE A 85 -5.53 5.43 7.14
C ILE A 85 -7.06 5.36 7.05
N SER A 86 -7.59 4.44 6.25
CA SER A 86 -9.03 4.22 6.15
C SER A 86 -9.63 3.71 7.46
N PRO A 87 -10.96 3.75 7.62
CA PRO A 87 -11.62 3.00 8.68
C PRO A 87 -11.23 1.51 8.64
N ILE A 88 -11.09 0.91 9.83
CA ILE A 88 -10.77 -0.51 9.99
C ILE A 88 -12.03 -1.33 9.74
N THR A 89 -11.89 -2.40 8.95
CA THR A 89 -12.95 -3.36 8.65
C THR A 89 -12.56 -4.72 9.22
N GLU A 90 -13.43 -5.29 10.06
CA GLU A 90 -13.28 -6.68 10.51
C GLU A 90 -13.59 -7.65 9.37
N GLN A 91 -12.74 -8.65 9.23
CA GLN A 91 -12.87 -9.80 8.34
C GLN A 91 -13.01 -11.07 9.20
N PRO A 92 -13.42 -12.21 8.62
CA PRO A 92 -13.55 -13.47 9.37
C PRO A 92 -12.27 -13.93 10.11
N ASP A 93 -11.09 -13.50 9.64
CA ASP A 93 -9.77 -13.94 10.13
C ASP A 93 -8.78 -12.80 10.38
N SER A 94 -9.18 -11.54 10.19
CA SER A 94 -8.28 -10.39 10.21
C SER A 94 -9.02 -9.07 10.38
N TYR A 95 -8.27 -7.98 10.57
CA TYR A 95 -8.77 -6.60 10.56
C TYR A 95 -7.97 -5.82 9.52
N THR A 96 -8.66 -5.22 8.56
CA THR A 96 -8.03 -4.57 7.41
C THR A 96 -8.32 -3.09 7.33
N ALA A 97 -7.35 -2.33 6.83
CA ALA A 97 -7.50 -0.93 6.42
C ALA A 97 -6.56 -0.66 5.25
N THR A 98 -6.71 0.48 4.59
CA THR A 98 -5.74 0.96 3.60
C THR A 98 -5.05 2.21 4.11
N VAL A 99 -3.84 2.45 3.61
CA VAL A 99 -3.08 3.66 3.90
C VAL A 99 -2.60 4.30 2.60
N VAL A 100 -2.76 5.62 2.49
CA VAL A 100 -2.26 6.49 1.42
C VAL A 100 -1.56 7.70 2.01
N GLY A 101 -0.78 8.45 1.23
CA GLY A 101 -0.21 9.71 1.68
C GLY A 101 0.23 10.63 0.53
N ASN A 102 0.43 11.90 0.86
CA ASN A 102 0.82 12.96 -0.09
C ASN A 102 2.20 13.56 0.22
N THR A 103 2.94 12.95 1.14
CA THR A 103 4.23 13.45 1.61
C THR A 103 5.23 12.33 1.55
N ALA A 104 6.31 12.55 0.79
CA ALA A 104 7.39 11.58 0.68
C ALA A 104 8.14 11.42 2.02
N GLY A 105 8.55 10.19 2.31
CA GLY A 105 9.25 9.80 3.53
C GLY A 105 8.67 8.55 4.18
N ASP A 106 9.20 8.21 5.34
CA ASP A 106 8.85 6.97 6.04
C ASP A 106 7.76 7.19 7.09
N VAL A 107 6.85 6.21 7.20
CA VAL A 107 5.90 6.09 8.31
C VAL A 107 5.98 4.69 8.90
N THR A 108 5.92 4.59 10.22
CA THR A 108 5.76 3.32 10.94
C THR A 108 4.34 3.22 11.48
N ILE A 109 3.66 2.12 11.16
CA ILE A 109 2.30 1.82 11.59
C ILE A 109 2.31 0.71 12.64
N THR A 110 1.58 0.90 13.74
CA THR A 110 1.52 -0.07 14.85
C THR A 110 0.07 -0.35 15.25
N PRO A 111 -0.36 -1.63 15.34
CA PRO A 111 -1.66 -1.98 15.88
C PRO A 111 -1.73 -1.70 17.39
N GLN A 112 -2.82 -1.07 17.80
CA GLN A 112 -3.13 -0.74 19.19
C GLN A 112 -4.56 -1.15 19.51
N VAL A 113 -4.75 -1.84 20.63
CA VAL A 113 -6.07 -2.22 21.16
C VAL A 113 -6.27 -1.52 22.50
N ASP A 114 -7.19 -0.55 22.54
CA ASP A 114 -7.37 0.36 23.66
C ASP A 114 -6.05 1.03 24.10
N THR A 115 -5.44 0.54 25.18
CA THR A 115 -4.17 1.06 25.73
C THR A 115 -2.97 0.15 25.42
N LEU A 116 -3.20 -1.03 24.86
CA LEU A 116 -2.15 -1.99 24.52
C LEU A 116 -1.57 -1.69 23.13
N ILE A 117 -0.34 -1.19 23.12
CA ILE A 117 0.42 -0.94 21.89
C ILE A 117 1.28 -2.17 21.59
N LEU A 118 1.06 -2.81 20.43
CA LEU A 118 1.79 -4.00 20.01
C LEU A 118 3.03 -3.62 19.19
N SER A 119 3.95 -2.85 19.79
CA SER A 119 5.11 -2.24 19.10
C SER A 119 6.03 -3.25 18.40
N THR A 120 6.13 -4.48 18.90
CA THR A 120 6.90 -5.55 18.27
C THR A 120 6.35 -5.98 16.90
N LEU A 121 5.11 -5.62 16.58
CA LEU A 121 4.44 -5.92 15.31
C LEU A 121 4.52 -4.77 14.30
N GLN A 122 5.10 -3.62 14.66
CA GLN A 122 5.10 -2.43 13.82
C GLN A 122 5.64 -2.69 12.40
N LYS A 123 5.07 -2.01 11.40
CA LYS A 123 5.50 -2.09 9.99
C LYS A 123 5.80 -0.73 9.41
N LYS A 124 6.87 -0.65 8.62
CA LYS A 124 7.28 0.56 7.91
C LYS A 124 6.67 0.58 6.52
N ILE A 125 6.19 1.75 6.11
CA ILE A 125 5.84 2.07 4.72
C ILE A 125 6.66 3.29 4.29
N SER A 126 7.29 3.21 3.13
CA SER A 126 8.06 4.30 2.51
C SER A 126 7.22 4.93 1.40
N LEU A 127 7.03 6.25 1.46
CA LEU A 127 6.33 7.01 0.43
C LEU A 127 7.36 7.69 -0.47
N PHE A 128 7.36 7.36 -1.75
CA PHE A 128 8.28 7.92 -2.75
C PHE A 128 7.66 9.13 -3.45
N PRO A 129 8.47 10.12 -3.85
CA PRO A 129 8.00 11.22 -4.69
C PRO A 129 7.32 10.71 -5.97
N VAL A 130 6.35 11.45 -6.47
CA VAL A 130 5.70 11.14 -7.75
C VAL A 130 6.68 11.48 -8.89
N PRO A 131 6.98 10.54 -9.81
CA PRO A 131 7.79 10.80 -10.99
C PRO A 131 7.25 11.98 -11.81
N THR A 132 8.12 12.92 -12.16
CA THR A 132 7.75 14.09 -12.96
C THR A 132 8.74 14.36 -14.07
N LEU A 133 8.22 14.65 -15.27
CA LEU A 133 9.02 15.17 -16.36
C LEU A 133 9.20 16.68 -16.16
N THR A 134 10.43 17.08 -15.81
CA THR A 134 10.72 18.44 -15.33
C THR A 134 11.35 19.34 -16.38
N GLY A 135 11.91 18.78 -17.44
CA GLY A 135 12.59 19.59 -18.45
C GLY A 135 12.94 18.82 -19.71
N ILE A 136 13.34 19.59 -20.72
CA ILE A 136 13.83 19.09 -22.00
C ILE A 136 15.16 19.78 -22.29
N LEU A 137 16.25 19.02 -22.21
CA LEU A 137 17.60 19.52 -22.44
C LEU A 137 17.97 19.43 -23.92
N VAL A 138 18.31 20.58 -24.51
CA VAL A 138 18.61 20.68 -25.94
C VAL A 138 19.77 21.64 -26.14
N ASN A 139 20.92 21.13 -26.58
CA ASN A 139 22.10 21.95 -26.91
C ASN A 139 22.46 22.97 -25.80
N GLY A 140 22.45 22.52 -24.53
CA GLY A 140 22.74 23.35 -23.36
C GLY A 140 21.59 24.22 -22.85
N GLN A 141 20.43 24.23 -23.52
CA GLN A 141 19.20 24.88 -23.04
C GLN A 141 18.32 23.89 -22.28
N ASN A 142 17.50 24.40 -21.35
CA ASN A 142 16.47 23.62 -20.65
C ASN A 142 15.10 24.25 -20.91
N PHE A 143 14.25 23.57 -21.67
CA PHE A 143 12.90 24.03 -22.00
C PHE A 143 11.85 23.43 -21.09
N ALA A 144 10.79 24.21 -20.84
CA ALA A 144 9.58 23.73 -20.18
C ALA A 144 8.84 22.70 -21.07
N THR A 145 8.22 21.71 -20.42
CA THR A 145 7.54 20.57 -21.06
C THR A 145 6.18 20.93 -21.66
N ASP A 146 5.63 22.10 -21.32
CA ASP A 146 4.28 22.55 -21.67
C ASP A 146 4.23 23.45 -22.93
N LYS A 147 5.34 23.63 -23.64
CA LYS A 147 5.44 24.57 -24.78
C LYS A 147 5.23 23.94 -26.16
N GLY A 148 4.93 22.65 -26.22
CA GLY A 148 4.76 21.93 -27.49
C GLY A 148 6.04 21.84 -28.33
N PHE A 149 7.19 21.89 -27.67
CA PHE A 149 8.49 21.56 -28.25
C PHE A 149 8.54 20.05 -28.60
N PRO A 150 9.21 19.64 -29.68
CA PRO A 150 9.75 20.48 -30.76
C PRO A 150 8.71 20.74 -31.86
N LYS A 151 8.75 21.93 -32.50
CA LYS A 151 7.94 22.25 -33.70
C LYS A 151 8.64 21.91 -35.02
N THR A 152 9.95 21.72 -34.97
CA THR A 152 10.78 21.35 -36.12
C THR A 152 11.63 20.15 -35.75
N ILE A 153 11.79 19.24 -36.71
CA ILE A 153 12.64 18.06 -36.56
C ILE A 153 13.47 17.88 -37.83
N PHE A 154 14.63 17.25 -37.69
CA PHE A 154 15.51 16.89 -38.80
C PHE A 154 16.33 15.66 -38.39
N LYS A 155 16.92 14.99 -39.37
CA LYS A 155 17.73 13.79 -39.13
C LYS A 155 18.89 14.11 -38.17
N ASN A 156 19.06 13.25 -37.16
CA ASN A 156 20.01 13.36 -36.05
C ASN A 156 19.73 14.50 -35.06
N ALA A 157 18.57 15.17 -35.13
CA ALA A 157 18.16 16.06 -34.05
C ALA A 157 18.01 15.25 -32.75
N THR A 158 18.51 15.79 -31.64
CA THR A 158 18.48 15.11 -30.35
C THR A 158 18.21 16.05 -29.20
N PHE A 159 17.55 15.52 -28.17
CA PHE A 159 17.29 16.18 -26.90
C PHE A 159 17.15 15.14 -25.80
N GLN A 160 17.43 15.53 -24.56
CA GLN A 160 17.30 14.64 -23.40
C GLN A 160 16.11 15.08 -22.55
N LEU A 161 15.24 14.13 -22.23
CA LEU A 161 14.15 14.34 -21.28
C LEU A 161 14.73 14.28 -19.86
N GLN A 162 14.32 15.19 -18.96
CA GLN A 162 14.83 15.24 -17.59
C GLN A 162 13.74 14.86 -16.58
N MET A 163 13.92 13.73 -15.90
CA MET A 163 13.06 13.30 -14.80
C MET A 163 13.50 13.92 -13.48
N ASP A 164 12.55 14.34 -12.65
CA ASP A 164 12.77 14.73 -11.24
C ASP A 164 13.96 15.70 -11.04
N ASN A 165 14.02 16.72 -11.90
CA ASN A 165 15.00 17.81 -11.90
C ASN A 165 16.47 17.43 -12.18
N ASP A 166 16.79 16.15 -12.45
CA ASP A 166 18.14 15.68 -12.73
C ASP A 166 18.15 14.49 -13.70
N VAL A 167 18.90 14.59 -14.79
CA VAL A 167 19.02 13.50 -15.79
C VAL A 167 19.66 12.23 -15.23
N ALA A 168 20.37 12.30 -14.10
CA ALA A 168 20.85 11.11 -13.41
C ALA A 168 19.69 10.20 -12.93
N ASN A 169 18.49 10.76 -12.72
CA ASN A 169 17.31 9.99 -12.35
C ASN A 169 16.72 9.19 -13.52
N ASN A 170 17.10 9.51 -14.76
CA ASN A 170 16.51 8.85 -15.93
C ASN A 170 16.74 7.34 -15.95
N THR A 171 17.82 6.83 -15.35
CA THR A 171 18.11 5.39 -15.28
C THR A 171 17.20 4.61 -14.34
N GLN A 172 16.35 5.30 -13.57
CA GLN A 172 15.32 4.67 -12.72
C GLN A 172 14.07 4.29 -13.54
N TYR A 173 14.01 4.72 -14.81
CA TYR A 173 12.85 4.56 -15.67
C TYR A 173 13.17 3.71 -16.90
N GLU A 174 12.19 2.92 -17.32
CA GLU A 174 12.23 2.23 -18.60
C GLU A 174 11.72 3.18 -19.70
N TRP A 175 12.59 3.50 -20.66
CA TRP A 175 12.27 4.41 -21.75
C TRP A 175 11.83 3.66 -22.99
N SER A 176 10.76 4.13 -23.62
CA SER A 176 10.31 3.62 -24.91
C SER A 176 9.76 4.73 -25.79
N SER A 177 9.79 4.53 -27.10
CA SER A 177 9.17 5.43 -28.07
C SER A 177 8.03 4.69 -28.76
N SER A 178 6.89 5.36 -28.89
CA SER A 178 5.73 4.81 -29.60
C SER A 178 5.90 4.81 -31.13
N PHE A 179 6.95 5.46 -31.65
CA PHE A 179 7.14 5.66 -33.09
C PHE A 179 8.57 5.38 -33.55
N THR A 180 9.01 4.15 -33.37
CA THR A 180 10.32 3.65 -33.79
C THR A 180 10.31 3.17 -35.25
N PRO A 181 11.40 3.31 -36.03
CA PRO A 181 12.69 3.90 -35.65
C PRO A 181 12.78 5.41 -35.86
N ASN A 182 11.71 6.07 -36.33
CA ASN A 182 11.69 7.48 -36.69
C ASN A 182 12.06 8.38 -35.49
N VAL A 183 11.56 8.04 -34.31
CA VAL A 183 11.95 8.61 -33.03
C VAL A 183 12.43 7.45 -32.14
N SER A 184 13.69 7.49 -31.71
CA SER A 184 14.25 6.55 -30.75
C SER A 184 14.53 7.23 -29.42
N VAL A 185 14.58 6.44 -28.35
CA VAL A 185 14.99 6.88 -27.01
C VAL A 185 15.86 5.78 -26.40
N ASN A 186 16.86 6.15 -25.60
CA ASN A 186 17.71 5.20 -24.87
C ASN A 186 17.46 5.26 -23.36
N ASP A 187 18.19 4.44 -22.59
CA ASP A 187 18.07 4.31 -21.14
C ASP A 187 18.45 5.58 -20.34
N GLN A 188 18.99 6.60 -21.02
CA GLN A 188 19.30 7.91 -20.44
C GLN A 188 18.21 8.94 -20.76
N GLY A 189 17.08 8.53 -21.36
CA GLY A 189 16.05 9.46 -21.83
C GLY A 189 16.51 10.35 -22.99
N GLN A 190 17.59 9.98 -23.70
CA GLN A 190 18.08 10.70 -24.87
C GLN A 190 17.22 10.33 -26.08
N VAL A 191 16.43 11.29 -26.56
CA VAL A 191 15.60 11.15 -27.74
C VAL A 191 16.40 11.52 -29.00
N THR A 192 16.31 10.71 -30.04
CA THR A 192 16.97 10.98 -31.34
C THR A 192 15.98 10.82 -32.48
N ILE A 193 15.96 11.80 -33.39
CA ILE A 193 15.15 11.76 -34.61
C ILE A 193 15.96 11.15 -35.75
N THR A 194 15.47 10.06 -36.32
CA THR A 194 16.09 9.38 -37.48
C THR A 194 15.37 9.73 -38.79
N TYR A 195 14.05 9.81 -38.75
CA TYR A 195 13.19 10.07 -39.91
C TYR A 195 12.05 11.04 -39.55
N GLN A 196 11.39 11.58 -40.58
CA GLN A 196 10.21 12.43 -40.39
C GLN A 196 9.09 11.69 -39.64
N THR A 197 8.31 12.42 -38.85
CA THR A 197 7.10 11.90 -38.21
C THR A 197 5.88 12.15 -39.08
N TYR A 198 4.89 11.27 -38.97
CA TYR A 198 3.55 11.46 -39.50
C TYR A 198 2.57 10.86 -38.49
N SER A 199 1.42 11.48 -38.29
CA SER A 199 0.30 10.89 -37.57
C SER A 199 -0.74 10.49 -38.60
N GLU A 200 -1.30 9.28 -38.49
CA GLU A 200 -2.55 8.99 -39.18
C GLU A 200 -3.63 9.94 -38.63
N VAL A 201 -4.40 10.53 -39.54
CA VAL A 201 -5.48 11.48 -39.22
C VAL A 201 -6.67 10.74 -38.64
#